data_AF-E5Y428-F1
#
_entry.id   AF-E5Y428-F1
#
_cell.length_a   1.000
_cell.length_b   1.000
_cell.length_c   1.000
_cell.angle_alpha   90.00
_cell.angle_beta   90.00
_cell.angle_gamma   90.00
#
_symmetry.space_group_name_H-M   'P 1'
#
loop_
_entity.id
_entity.type
_entity.pdbx_description
1 polymer ?
#
loop_
_entity_poly.entity_id
_entity_poly.type
_entity_poly.pdbx_seq_one_letter_code
_entity_poly.pdbx_strand_id
1 'polypeptide(L)' 'MGRYRVHYIEGSGENLRIRKEQTVEAPSFQDALERFTHWPAAEACEQSPACAQHPGANLCHMEAWEVFPVGES' A
#
# COMPACT_ATOMS: atom_id res chain seq x y z
N MET A 1 3.17 -16.94 -8.50
CA MET A 1 2.55 -15.64 -8.16
C MET A 1 2.88 -15.35 -6.72
N GLY A 2 3.30 -14.11 -6.41
CA GLY A 2 3.59 -13.70 -5.05
C GLY A 2 2.30 -13.41 -4.29
N ARG A 3 2.28 -13.70 -2.98
CA ARG A 3 1.19 -13.33 -2.09
C ARG A 3 1.59 -12.08 -1.33
N TYR A 4 0.75 -11.05 -1.41
CA TYR A 4 1.03 -9.74 -0.88
C TYR A 4 -0.08 -9.27 0.05
N ARG A 5 0.30 -8.66 1.18
CA ARG A 5 -0.63 -8.01 2.11
C ARG A 5 -0.68 -6.54 1.77
N VAL A 6 -1.87 -6.05 1.47
CA VAL A 6 -2.15 -4.68 1.11
C VAL A 6 -2.91 -4.01 2.26
N HIS A 7 -2.42 -2.86 2.69
CA HIS A 7 -2.98 -2.01 3.73
C HIS A 7 -3.50 -0.71 3.14
N TYR A 8 -4.72 -0.34 3.45
CA TYR A 8 -5.22 1.02 3.25
C TYR A 8 -5.06 1.80 4.54
N ILE A 9 -4.37 2.91 4.45
CA ILE A 9 -4.09 3.81 5.56
C ILE A 9 -4.77 5.13 5.27
N GLU A 10 -5.52 5.60 6.25
CA GLU A 10 -6.22 6.88 6.16
C GLU A 10 -6.23 7.51 7.55
N GLY A 11 -6.01 8.82 7.59
CA GLY A 11 -6.24 9.61 8.79
C GLY A 11 -5.48 10.92 8.78
N SER A 12 -5.45 11.57 9.93
CA SER A 12 -4.89 12.90 10.11
C SER A 12 -3.88 12.87 11.24
N GLY A 13 -2.61 13.13 10.97
CA GLY A 13 -1.53 13.17 11.98
C GLY A 13 -1.55 11.96 12.93
N GLU A 14 -1.81 12.21 14.21
CA GLU A 14 -1.86 11.20 15.28
C GLU A 14 -3.03 10.20 15.14
N ASN A 15 -4.00 10.45 14.25
CA ASN A 15 -5.14 9.56 13.99
C ASN A 15 -4.95 8.65 12.77
N LEU A 16 -3.76 8.64 12.17
CA LEU A 16 -3.43 7.76 11.04
C LEU A 16 -3.57 6.29 11.47
N ARG A 17 -4.38 5.53 10.72
CA ARG A 17 -4.63 4.11 11.04
C ARG A 17 -4.86 3.28 9.80
N ILE A 18 -4.57 2.00 9.92
CA ILE A 18 -4.95 1.01 8.91
C ILE A 18 -6.47 0.85 8.97
N ARG A 19 -7.15 1.24 7.89
CA ARG A 19 -8.60 1.11 7.73
C ARG A 19 -8.99 -0.20 7.10
N LYS A 20 -8.15 -0.69 6.18
CA LYS A 20 -8.41 -1.92 5.44
C LYS A 20 -7.14 -2.71 5.32
N GLU A 21 -7.29 -4.01 5.40
CA GLU A 21 -6.23 -4.96 5.14
C GLU A 21 -6.78 -6.10 4.29
N GLN A 22 -6.06 -6.44 3.23
CA GLN A 22 -6.39 -7.59 2.39
C GLN A 22 -5.12 -8.25 1.90
N THR A 23 -5.19 -9.55 1.68
CA THR A 23 -4.12 -10.30 1.06
C THR A 23 -4.52 -10.69 -0.36
N VAL A 24 -3.66 -10.38 -1.33
CA VAL A 24 -3.90 -10.65 -2.75
C VAL A 24 -2.75 -11.43 -3.37
N GLU A 25 -3.06 -12.20 -4.41
CA GLU A 25 -2.07 -12.86 -5.25
C GLU A 25 -1.86 -12.04 -6.52
N ALA A 26 -0.63 -11.64 -6.78
CA ALA A 26 -0.25 -10.83 -7.93
C ALA A 26 1.12 -11.27 -8.47
N PRO A 27 1.46 -10.91 -9.73
CA PRO A 27 2.79 -11.14 -10.26
C PRO A 27 3.84 -10.18 -9.70
N SER A 28 3.45 -8.99 -9.21
CA SER A 28 4.37 -7.97 -8.66
C SER A 28 3.66 -7.07 -7.65
N PHE A 29 4.44 -6.26 -6.91
CA PHE A 29 3.90 -5.26 -5.97
C PHE A 29 3.01 -4.22 -6.67
N GLN A 30 3.42 -3.77 -7.85
CA GLN A 30 2.65 -2.84 -8.67
C GLN A 30 1.28 -3.42 -9.05
N ASP A 31 1.23 -4.60 -9.66
CA ASP A 31 -0.05 -5.29 -9.96
C ASP A 31 -0.94 -5.50 -8.72
N ALA A 32 -0.34 -5.74 -7.55
CA ALA A 32 -1.11 -5.87 -6.31
C ALA A 32 -1.76 -4.54 -5.92
N LEU A 33 -1.03 -3.42 -6.02
CA LEU A 33 -1.54 -2.08 -5.73
C LEU A 33 -2.53 -1.58 -6.78
N GLU A 34 -2.30 -1.85 -8.06
CA GLU A 34 -3.16 -1.42 -9.17
C GLU A 34 -4.60 -1.96 -9.06
N ARG A 35 -4.81 -3.07 -8.34
CA ARG A 35 -6.15 -3.59 -8.04
C ARG A 35 -6.93 -2.73 -7.05
N PHE A 36 -6.23 -1.90 -6.27
CA PHE A 36 -6.82 -1.08 -5.22
C PHE A 36 -6.77 0.41 -5.54
N THR A 37 -5.78 0.85 -6.31
CA THR A 37 -5.58 2.26 -6.62
C THR A 37 -4.80 2.48 -7.91
N HIS A 38 -5.04 3.63 -8.56
CA HIS A 38 -4.25 4.14 -9.68
C HIS A 38 -3.27 5.24 -9.25
N TRP A 39 -3.03 5.40 -7.95
CA TRP A 39 -2.09 6.39 -7.45
C TRP A 39 -0.64 6.00 -7.79
N PRO A 40 0.26 6.99 -7.93
CA PRO A 40 1.66 6.71 -8.20
C PRO A 40 2.25 5.86 -7.07
N ALA A 41 2.62 4.63 -7.39
CA ALA A 41 3.33 3.74 -6.48
C ALA A 41 4.82 4.10 -6.48
N ALA A 42 5.37 4.33 -5.30
CA ALA A 42 6.78 4.39 -5.03
C ALA A 42 7.21 3.01 -4.50
N GLU A 43 8.07 2.34 -5.25
CA GLU A 43 8.74 1.14 -4.77
C GLU A 43 9.97 1.56 -3.95
N ALA A 44 9.98 1.21 -2.66
CA ALA A 44 11.23 1.25 -1.91
C ALA A 44 12.09 0.11 -2.48
N CYS A 45 13.15 0.44 -3.23
CA CYS A 45 14.24 -0.42 -3.75
C CYS A 45 14.03 -1.95 -3.74
N GLU A 46 14.04 -2.58 -4.93
CA GLU A 46 14.21 -3.99 -5.37
C GLU A 46 13.71 -5.20 -4.52
N GLN A 47 13.53 -5.07 -3.20
CA GLN A 47 13.04 -6.11 -2.29
C GLN A 47 12.17 -5.55 -1.15
N SER A 48 11.87 -4.24 -1.16
CA SER A 48 11.11 -3.57 -0.11
C SER A 48 9.66 -3.29 -0.53
N PRO A 49 8.76 -3.10 0.45
CA PRO A 49 7.34 -2.84 0.20
C PRO A 49 7.13 -1.65 -0.73
N ALA A 50 6.08 -1.71 -1.55
CA ALA A 50 5.67 -0.57 -2.37
C ALA A 50 4.58 0.22 -1.67
N CYS A 51 4.58 1.54 -1.82
CA CYS A 51 3.55 2.40 -1.27
C CYS A 51 3.01 3.34 -2.35
N ALA A 52 1.70 3.51 -2.40
CA ALA A 52 1.03 4.45 -3.28
C ALA A 52 0.30 5.48 -2.42
N GLN A 53 0.77 6.72 -2.45
CA GLN A 53 0.16 7.81 -1.68
C GLN A 53 -0.87 8.54 -2.55
N HIS A 54 -2.03 8.88 -1.97
CA HIS A 54 -3.04 9.67 -2.68
C HIS A 54 -2.45 11.03 -3.04
N PRO A 55 -2.56 11.49 -4.31
CA PRO A 55 -1.92 12.74 -4.75
C PRO A 55 -2.49 13.99 -4.06
N GLY A 56 -3.70 13.90 -3.50
CA GLY A 56 -4.30 14.94 -2.66
C GLY A 56 -3.99 14.83 -1.16
N ALA A 57 -3.19 13.85 -0.74
CA ALA A 57 -2.76 13.70 0.65
C ALA A 57 -1.98 14.95 1.09
N ASN A 58 -2.26 15.43 2.30
CA ASN A 58 -1.62 16.59 2.89
C ASN A 58 -1.45 16.37 4.41
N LEU A 59 -0.87 17.36 5.10
CA LEU A 59 -0.60 17.27 6.54
C LEU A 59 -1.88 17.11 7.40
N CYS A 60 -3.02 17.59 6.91
CA CYS A 60 -4.30 17.49 7.61
C CYS A 60 -5.04 16.18 7.28
N HIS A 61 -4.74 15.53 6.16
CA HIS A 61 -5.38 14.28 5.76
C HIS A 61 -4.45 13.48 4.85
N MET A 62 -4.04 12.31 5.32
CA MET A 62 -3.15 11.40 4.60
C MET A 62 -3.93 10.15 4.24
N GLU A 63 -3.78 9.75 2.98
CA GLU A 63 -4.32 8.51 2.43
C GLU A 63 -3.22 7.81 1.64
N ALA A 64 -3.02 6.52 1.92
CA ALA A 64 -2.02 5.73 1.23
C ALA A 64 -2.42 4.26 1.19
N TRP A 65 -1.93 3.55 0.18
CA TRP A 65 -1.93 2.11 0.11
C TRP A 65 -0.49 1.60 0.26
N GLU A 66 -0.29 0.62 1.12
CA GLU A 66 1.01 -0.04 1.28
C GLU A 66 0.87 -1.52 0.94
N VAL A 67 1.88 -2.08 0.28
CA VAL A 67 1.92 -3.50 -0.04
C VAL A 67 3.19 -4.15 0.48
N PHE A 68 3.02 -5.27 1.18
CA PHE A 68 4.08 -6.03 1.82
C PHE A 68 4.09 -7.46 1.28
N PRO A 69 5.27 -8.08 1.11
CA PRO A 69 5.32 -9.50 0.85
C PRO A 69 4.80 -10.25 2.09
N VAL A 70 3.92 -11.23 1.89
CA VAL A 70 3.59 -12.18 2.96
C VAL A 70 4.71 -13.20 2.98
N GLY A 71 5.70 -13.00 3.85
CA GLY A 71 6.73 -14.01 4.07
C GLY A 71 6.10 -15.34 4.48
N GLU A 72 6.57 -16.44 3.90
CA GLU A 72 6.31 -17.77 4.45
C GLU A 72 7.07 -17.83 5.78
N SER A 73 6.33 -17.77 6.89
CA SER A 73 6.89 -17.90 8.23
C SER A 73 7.30 -19.35 8.53
#